data_AF-A0A955BQR0-F1
#
_entry.id   AF-A0A955BQR0-F1
#
_cell.length_a   1.000
_cell.length_b   1.000
_cell.length_c   1.000
_cell.angle_alpha   90.00
_cell.angle_beta   90.00
_cell.angle_gamma   90.00
#
_symmetry.space_group_name_H-M   'P 1'
#
loop_
_entity.id
_entity.type
_entity.pdbx_description
1 polymer ?
#
loop_
_entity_poly.entity_id
_entity_poly.type
_entity_poly.pdbx_seq_one_letter_code
_entity_poly.pdbx_strand_id
1 'polypeptide(L)'
;MSTSAPRETGSLPGELDDADGPGAGSVDLPRIEAAVREILAAVGEDPDREGLRETPARVARMYRELFSGLHSDPRVHLQKFFTEKYDEMVLVKDISFNSMCEHHMLPF
;
A
#
# COMPACT_ATOMS: atom_id res chain seq x y z
N MET A 1 -14.33 -23.01 -40.38
CA MET A 1 -13.01 -23.17 -39.75
C MET A 1 -12.62 -21.81 -39.18
N SER A 2 -12.88 -21.60 -37.89
CA SER A 2 -12.64 -20.32 -37.23
C SER A 2 -11.22 -20.35 -36.66
N THR A 3 -10.29 -19.67 -37.32
CA THR A 3 -8.90 -19.57 -36.87
C THR A 3 -8.81 -18.47 -35.82
N SER A 4 -8.64 -18.85 -34.56
CA SER A 4 -8.29 -17.96 -33.46
C SER A 4 -6.89 -17.38 -33.67
N ALA A 5 -6.79 -16.06 -33.72
CA ALA A 5 -5.49 -15.37 -33.69
C ALA A 5 -4.80 -15.60 -32.34
N PRO A 6 -3.46 -15.77 -32.30
CA PRO A 6 -2.72 -16.00 -31.07
C PRO A 6 -2.68 -14.73 -30.22
N ARG A 7 -2.82 -14.89 -28.89
CA ARG A 7 -2.67 -13.81 -27.92
C ARG A 7 -1.18 -13.59 -27.68
N GLU A 8 -0.62 -12.54 -28.28
CA GLU A 8 0.73 -12.11 -27.95
C GLU A 8 0.69 -11.38 -26.60
N THR A 9 1.46 -11.89 -25.64
CA THR A 9 1.67 -11.26 -24.34
C THR A 9 2.72 -10.18 -24.55
N GLY A 10 2.28 -8.92 -24.64
CA GLY A 10 3.19 -7.79 -24.78
C GLY A 10 4.08 -7.68 -23.54
N SER A 11 5.35 -8.06 -23.66
CA SER A 11 6.40 -7.63 -22.74
C SER A 11 7.22 -6.57 -23.47
N LEU A 12 7.35 -5.38 -22.87
CA LEU A 12 8.19 -4.32 -23.44
C LEU A 12 9.66 -4.78 -23.38
N PRO A 13 10.40 -4.75 -24.50
CA PRO A 13 11.81 -5.10 -24.49
C PRO A 13 12.63 -3.90 -23.99
N GLY A 14 13.31 -4.06 -22.84
CA GLY A 14 14.50 -3.24 -22.54
C GLY A 14 14.56 -2.44 -21.24
N GLU A 15 14.14 -2.96 -20.08
CA GLU A 15 14.61 -2.42 -18.78
C GLU A 15 15.20 -3.58 -17.94
N LEU A 16 16.52 -3.69 -17.97
CA LEU A 16 17.29 -4.58 -17.10
C LEU A 16 17.66 -3.85 -15.81
N ASP A 17 17.46 -4.55 -14.69
CA ASP A 17 18.17 -4.45 -13.42
C ASP A 17 18.45 -3.05 -12.84
N ASP A 18 17.48 -2.57 -12.07
CA ASP A 18 17.77 -2.03 -10.74
C ASP A 18 17.08 -2.92 -9.71
N ALA A 19 17.81 -3.92 -9.23
CA ALA A 19 17.44 -4.70 -8.08
C ALA A 19 17.58 -3.82 -6.84
N ASP A 20 16.54 -3.04 -6.53
CA ASP A 20 16.42 -2.51 -5.17
C ASP A 20 16.13 -3.69 -4.24
N GLY A 21 16.94 -3.78 -3.18
CA GLY A 21 17.14 -4.97 -2.36
C GLY A 21 15.91 -5.39 -1.54
N PRO A 22 16.05 -6.42 -0.68
CA PRO A 22 14.96 -6.90 0.15
C PRO A 22 14.39 -5.74 1.00
N GLY A 23 13.09 -5.50 0.84
CA GLY A 23 12.36 -4.33 1.32
C GLY A 23 12.72 -3.91 2.75
N ALA A 24 12.94 -2.61 2.92
CA ALA A 24 13.09 -2.00 4.22
C ALA A 24 11.85 -2.33 5.08
N GLY A 25 12.09 -3.11 6.14
CA GLY A 25 11.29 -3.30 7.34
C GLY A 25 9.77 -3.27 7.23
N SER A 26 9.14 -4.44 7.39
CA SER A 26 7.75 -4.51 7.87
C SER A 26 7.53 -3.59 9.08
N VAL A 27 6.36 -2.96 9.18
CA VAL A 27 5.97 -2.11 10.33
C VAL A 27 6.27 -2.81 11.66
N ASP A 28 7.02 -2.16 12.55
CA ASP A 28 7.40 -2.65 13.88
C ASP A 28 6.19 -2.60 14.82
N LEU A 29 5.41 -3.69 14.85
CA LEU A 29 4.17 -3.76 15.61
C LEU A 29 4.38 -3.54 17.12
N PRO A 30 5.31 -4.26 17.80
CA PRO A 30 5.50 -4.06 19.24
C PRO A 30 5.85 -2.61 19.60
N ARG A 31 6.66 -1.93 18.76
CA ARG A 31 7.01 -0.53 18.98
C ARG A 31 5.82 0.41 18.78
N ILE A 32 4.98 0.18 17.78
CA ILE A 32 3.76 0.97 17.58
C ILE A 32 2.78 0.75 18.74
N GLU A 33 2.59 -0.48 19.20
CA GLU A 33 1.73 -0.77 20.36
C GLU A 33 2.19 0.00 21.60
N ALA A 34 3.49 -0.05 21.92
CA ALA A 34 4.04 0.72 23.02
C ALA A 34 3.81 2.23 22.84
N ALA A 35 4.09 2.78 21.66
CA ALA A 35 3.91 4.20 21.38
C ALA A 35 2.44 4.65 21.48
N VAL A 36 1.50 3.85 20.97
CA VAL A 36 0.06 4.17 21.05
C VAL A 36 -0.43 4.13 22.50
N ARG A 37 0.06 3.19 23.31
CA ARG A 37 -0.25 3.16 24.75
C ARG A 37 0.22 4.44 25.44
N GLU A 38 1.43 4.90 25.14
CA GLU A 38 1.97 6.15 25.68
C GLU A 38 1.19 7.37 25.19
N ILE A 39 0.78 7.41 23.91
CA ILE A 39 -0.06 8.49 23.38
C ILE A 39 -1.40 8.56 24.15
N LEU A 40 -2.06 7.42 24.37
CA LEU A 40 -3.32 7.36 25.13
C LEU A 40 -3.13 7.94 26.54
N ALA A 41 -2.08 7.50 27.25
CA ALA A 41 -1.77 8.03 28.57
C ALA A 41 -1.46 9.54 28.53
N ALA A 42 -0.68 9.99 27.55
CA ALA A 42 -0.26 11.38 27.42
C ALA A 42 -1.42 12.33 27.11
N VAL A 43 -2.49 11.87 26.45
CA VAL A 43 -3.71 12.66 26.20
C VAL A 43 -4.71 12.59 27.36
N GLY A 44 -4.38 11.91 28.45
CA GLY A 44 -5.21 11.80 29.66
C GLY A 44 -6.24 10.66 29.65
N GLU A 45 -6.14 9.72 28.70
CA GLU A 45 -6.94 8.49 28.73
C GLU A 45 -6.33 7.45 29.67
N ASP A 46 -7.16 6.53 30.18
CA ASP A 46 -6.72 5.33 30.90
C ASP A 46 -6.53 4.17 29.90
N PRO A 47 -5.29 3.74 29.58
CA PRO A 47 -5.06 2.67 28.62
C PRO A 47 -5.56 1.30 29.10
N ASP A 48 -5.78 1.12 30.41
CA ASP A 48 -6.18 -0.15 31.00
C ASP A 48 -7.70 -0.31 31.12
N ARG A 49 -8.48 0.73 30.74
CA ARG A 49 -9.94 0.64 30.65
C ARG A 49 -10.38 -0.35 29.58
N GLU A 50 -11.48 -1.07 29.82
CA GLU A 50 -11.98 -2.17 28.97
C GLU A 50 -11.94 -1.85 27.46
N GLY A 51 -12.41 -0.66 27.06
CA GLY A 51 -12.45 -0.24 25.65
C GLY A 51 -11.10 0.05 24.99
N LEU A 52 -10.04 0.34 25.78
CA LEU A 52 -8.72 0.75 25.27
C LEU A 52 -7.63 -0.29 25.39
N ARG A 53 -7.79 -1.33 26.21
CA ARG A 53 -6.76 -2.37 26.41
C ARG A 53 -6.21 -2.94 25.11
N GLU A 54 -7.09 -3.18 24.15
CA GLU A 54 -6.75 -3.73 22.83
C GLU A 54 -6.50 -2.65 21.76
N THR A 55 -6.71 -1.36 22.08
CA THR A 55 -6.51 -0.25 21.13
C THR A 55 -5.09 -0.21 20.58
N PRO A 56 -4.01 -0.30 21.38
CA PRO A 56 -2.65 -0.30 20.85
C PRO A 56 -2.42 -1.35 19.77
N ALA A 57 -2.82 -2.60 20.04
CA ALA A 57 -2.70 -3.70 19.10
C ALA A 57 -3.55 -3.51 17.83
N ARG A 58 -4.77 -2.95 17.96
CA ARG A 58 -5.60 -2.59 16.81
C ARG A 58 -4.95 -1.52 15.93
N VAL A 59 -4.38 -0.48 16.53
CA VAL A 59 -3.72 0.61 15.79
C VAL A 59 -2.45 0.10 15.10
N ALA A 60 -1.66 -0.75 15.74
CA ALA A 60 -0.48 -1.34 15.10
C ALA A 60 -0.85 -2.17 13.85
N ARG A 61 -1.89 -3.01 13.93
CA ARG A 61 -2.41 -3.74 12.77
C ARG A 61 -2.96 -2.83 11.67
N MET A 62 -3.62 -1.73 12.05
CA MET A 62 -4.09 -0.71 11.12
C MET A 62 -2.92 -0.04 10.38
N TYR A 63 -1.86 0.38 11.07
CA TYR A 63 -0.68 0.99 10.43
C TYR A 63 0.03 0.03 9.49
N ARG A 64 0.12 -1.26 9.84
CA ARG A 64 0.64 -2.28 8.90
C ARG A 64 -0.14 -2.32 7.59
N GLU A 65 -1.46 -2.21 7.66
CA GLU A 65 -2.32 -2.21 6.47
C GLU A 65 -2.15 -0.92 5.66
N LEU A 66 -2.30 0.24 6.31
CA LEU A 66 -2.27 1.54 5.66
C LEU A 66 -0.90 1.85 5.02
N PHE A 67 0.18 1.34 5.60
CA PHE A 67 1.54 1.55 5.10
C PHE A 67 2.12 0.36 4.33
N SER A 68 1.31 -0.66 4.03
CA SER A 68 1.74 -1.84 3.27
C SER A 68 2.33 -1.50 1.90
N GLY A 69 1.89 -0.39 1.29
CA GLY A 69 2.40 0.08 0.00
C GLY A 69 3.80 0.71 0.02
N LEU A 70 4.34 1.15 1.17
CA LEU A 70 5.59 1.95 1.23
C LEU A 70 6.82 1.21 0.69
N HIS A 71 6.83 -0.11 0.82
CA HIS A 71 7.96 -0.96 0.44
C HIS A 71 7.53 -2.05 -0.55
N SER A 72 6.36 -1.88 -1.17
CA SER A 72 5.82 -2.81 -2.18
C SER A 72 6.36 -2.45 -3.57
N ASP A 73 6.76 -3.45 -4.34
CA ASP A 73 7.18 -3.27 -5.73
C ASP A 73 5.94 -3.06 -6.63
N PRO A 74 5.75 -1.88 -7.26
CA PRO A 74 4.58 -1.63 -8.10
C PRO A 74 4.52 -2.52 -9.35
N ARG A 75 5.65 -3.07 -9.81
CA ARG A 75 5.72 -3.93 -11.01
C ARG A 75 4.87 -5.19 -10.86
N VAL A 76 4.64 -5.65 -9.63
CA VAL A 76 3.78 -6.82 -9.37
C VAL A 76 2.34 -6.60 -9.85
N HIS A 77 1.89 -5.35 -9.97
CA HIS A 77 0.53 -5.00 -10.42
C HIS A 77 0.45 -4.69 -11.92
N LEU A 78 1.58 -4.45 -12.60
CA LEU A 78 1.66 -4.05 -14.01
C LEU A 78 1.97 -5.26 -14.92
N GLN A 79 1.13 -6.30 -14.89
CA GLN A 79 1.43 -7.58 -15.57
C GLN A 79 0.73 -7.76 -16.94
N LYS A 80 -0.22 -6.91 -17.30
CA LYS A 80 -1.07 -7.11 -18.50
C LYS A 80 -0.96 -5.91 -19.43
N PHE A 81 -0.59 -6.20 -20.66
CA PHE A 81 -0.41 -5.21 -21.72
C PHE A 81 -1.10 -5.68 -23.00
N PHE A 82 -1.63 -4.71 -23.75
CA PHE A 82 -2.25 -4.93 -25.05
C PHE A 82 -1.67 -3.93 -26.05
N THR A 83 -1.36 -4.41 -27.24
CA THR A 83 -0.90 -3.55 -28.34
C THR A 83 -2.11 -3.12 -29.16
N GLU A 84 -2.43 -1.83 -29.11
CA GLU A 84 -3.53 -1.25 -29.90
C GLU A 84 -2.99 -0.09 -30.75
N LYS A 85 -3.49 0.02 -31.98
CA LYS A 85 -3.15 1.13 -32.87
C LYS A 85 -4.14 2.28 -32.60
N TYR A 86 -3.94 2.97 -31.48
CA TYR A 86 -4.77 4.07 -30.99
C TYR A 86 -3.89 5.29 -30.67
N ASP A 87 -4.27 6.47 -31.16
CA ASP A 87 -3.47 7.71 -31.09
C ASP A 87 -4.20 8.89 -30.43
N GLU A 88 -5.30 8.63 -29.73
CA GLU A 88 -6.06 9.63 -28.96
C GLU A 88 -5.86 9.48 -27.44
N MET A 89 -6.38 10.42 -26.65
CA MET A 89 -6.26 10.43 -25.18
C MET A 89 -7.15 9.37 -24.53
N VAL A 90 -6.56 8.56 -23.64
CA VAL A 90 -7.29 7.66 -22.74
C VAL A 90 -7.37 8.30 -21.35
N LEU A 91 -8.59 8.53 -20.84
CA LEU A 91 -8.83 9.07 -19.51
C LEU A 91 -9.48 8.02 -18.61
N VAL A 92 -8.81 7.69 -17.51
CA VAL A 92 -9.40 6.99 -16.37
C VAL A 92 -9.54 8.00 -15.24
N LYS A 93 -10.76 8.22 -14.77
CA LYS A 93 -11.09 9.21 -13.73
C LYS A 93 -11.93 8.57 -12.64
N ASP A 94 -12.18 9.32 -11.58
CA ASP A 94 -13.02 8.92 -10.44
C ASP A 94 -12.49 7.65 -9.72
N ILE A 95 -11.16 7.49 -9.67
CA ILE A 95 -10.51 6.45 -8.89
C ILE A 95 -10.53 6.86 -7.42
N SER A 96 -11.28 6.14 -6.60
CA SER A 96 -11.28 6.33 -5.15
C SER A 96 -9.90 6.00 -4.56
N PHE A 97 -9.39 6.91 -3.74
CA PHE A 97 -8.09 6.79 -3.09
C PHE A 97 -8.22 7.29 -1.65
N ASN A 98 -7.49 6.65 -0.74
CA ASN A 98 -7.31 7.10 0.63
C ASN A 98 -5.82 6.96 0.95
N SER A 99 -5.26 7.96 1.62
CA SER A 99 -3.88 7.91 2.08
C SER A 99 -3.74 8.48 3.48
N MET A 100 -2.51 8.68 3.92
CA MET A 100 -2.14 9.25 5.21
C MET A 100 -1.16 10.39 4.98
N CYS A 101 -1.48 11.58 5.47
CA CYS A 101 -0.56 12.71 5.40
C CYS A 101 0.55 12.53 6.44
N GLU A 102 1.79 12.37 6.00
CA GLU A 102 2.96 12.15 6.86
C GLU A 102 3.21 13.29 7.89
N HIS A 103 2.81 14.51 7.56
CA HIS A 103 2.99 15.67 8.45
C HIS A 103 2.06 15.65 9.67
N HIS A 104 0.88 15.03 9.53
CA HIS A 104 -0.18 15.09 10.55
C HIS A 104 -0.61 13.71 11.03
N MET A 105 -0.22 12.65 10.32
CA MET A 105 -0.69 11.28 10.51
C MET A 105 -2.23 11.18 10.47
N LEU A 106 -2.86 11.92 9.56
CA LEU A 106 -4.31 11.94 9.33
C LEU A 106 -4.67 11.50 7.91
N PRO A 107 -5.84 10.86 7.71
CA PRO A 107 -6.29 10.45 6.38
C PRO A 107 -6.59 11.64 5.45
N PHE A 108 -6.42 11.44 4.13
CA PHE A 108 -6.91 12.33 3.06
C PHE A 108 -7.30 11.54 1.80
#